data_AF-A0A2E2IIF5-F1
#
_entry.id   AF-A0A2E2IIF5-F1
#
_cell.length_a   1.000
_cell.length_b   1.000
_cell.length_c   1.000
_cell.angle_alpha   90.00
_cell.angle_beta   90.00
_cell.angle_gamma   90.00
#
_symmetry.space_group_name_H-M   'P 1'
#
loop_
_entity.id
_entity.type
_entity.pdbx_description
1 polymer ?
#
loop_
_entity_poly.entity_id
_entity_poly.type
_entity_poly.pdbx_seq_one_letter_code
_entity_poly.pdbx_strand_id
1 'polypeptide(L)'
;MKKLLLALPFIFAAQLALAIDEQDEKNYTTNYTTQLKPMVVQQLNAARPEMTATAVESEANAYVMRMASCQLNALKDFPEVYRDKAILPVAGGADLAQTTQNLNQTILQDIEADKLTKDQATRMIVTAQESVQICMNS
;
A
#
# COMPACT_ATOMS: atom_id res chain seq x y z
N MET A 1 0.22 58.54 20.04
CA MET A 1 -0.31 57.40 19.25
C MET A 1 0.76 56.32 19.14
N LYS A 2 0.54 55.14 19.73
CA LYS A 2 1.26 53.90 19.39
C LYS A 2 0.40 52.72 19.88
N LYS A 3 -0.40 52.18 18.98
CA LYS A 3 -1.16 50.95 19.20
C LYS A 3 -0.19 49.79 18.92
N LEU A 4 0.26 49.10 19.97
CA LEU A 4 0.91 47.79 19.80
C LEU A 4 -0.19 46.77 19.55
N LEU A 5 -0.37 46.39 18.29
CA LEU A 5 -1.12 45.21 17.91
C LEU A 5 -0.19 44.00 18.07
N LEU A 6 -0.55 43.13 19.01
CA LEU A 6 -0.03 41.77 19.15
C LEU A 6 -0.25 41.01 17.84
N ALA A 7 0.81 40.79 17.07
CA ALA A 7 0.81 39.79 16.02
C ALA A 7 1.13 38.43 16.66
N LEU A 8 0.09 37.65 16.96
CA LEU A 8 0.24 36.21 17.18
C LEU A 8 0.66 35.57 15.84
N PRO A 9 1.77 34.83 15.78
CA PRO A 9 1.96 33.88 14.69
C PRO A 9 1.01 32.71 14.95
N PHE A 10 -0.11 32.68 14.23
CA PHE A 10 -0.89 31.46 14.07
C PHE A 10 0.00 30.45 13.35
N ILE A 11 0.69 29.60 14.11
CA ILE A 11 1.27 28.37 13.59
C ILE A 11 0.07 27.46 13.31
N PHE A 12 -0.51 27.62 12.12
CA PHE A 12 -1.40 26.61 11.54
C PHE A 12 -0.52 25.40 11.19
N ALA A 13 -0.18 24.59 12.20
CA ALA A 13 0.14 23.19 12.00
C ALA A 13 -1.17 22.45 11.71
N ALA A 14 -1.81 22.80 10.59
CA ALA A 14 -2.81 21.93 10.02
C ALA A 14 -2.04 20.67 9.61
N GLN A 15 -2.31 19.56 10.30
CA GLN A 15 -2.00 18.25 9.78
C GLN A 15 -2.83 18.12 8.50
N LEU A 16 -2.26 18.57 7.38
CA LEU A 16 -2.77 18.25 6.06
C LEU A 16 -2.68 16.73 5.99
N ALA A 17 -3.81 16.05 6.15
CA ALA A 17 -3.98 14.73 5.59
C ALA A 17 -3.73 14.90 4.08
N LEU A 18 -2.47 14.70 3.67
CA LEU A 18 -2.08 14.75 2.28
C LEU A 18 -2.75 13.54 1.66
N ALA A 19 -3.79 13.78 0.86
CA ALA A 19 -4.35 12.74 0.00
C ALA A 19 -3.19 12.12 -0.80
N ILE A 20 -3.22 10.79 -0.95
CA ILE A 20 -2.24 10.04 -1.74
C ILE A 20 -2.17 10.66 -3.13
N ASP A 21 -0.98 11.13 -3.50
CA ASP A 21 -0.76 11.76 -4.80
C ASP A 21 -0.13 10.80 -5.83
N GLU A 22 -0.01 11.25 -7.09
CA GLU A 22 0.57 10.42 -8.16
C GLU A 22 2.01 9.97 -7.89
N GLN A 23 2.78 10.75 -7.13
CA GLN A 23 4.15 10.40 -6.79
C GLN A 23 4.18 9.31 -5.72
N ASP A 24 3.28 9.36 -4.73
CA ASP A 24 3.11 8.28 -3.74
C ASP A 24 2.72 6.96 -4.41
N GLU A 25 1.81 7.00 -5.37
CA GLU A 25 1.39 5.82 -6.14
C GLU A 25 2.55 5.21 -6.95
N LYS A 26 3.33 6.05 -7.62
CA LYS A 26 4.50 5.63 -8.37
C LYS A 26 5.58 5.05 -7.45
N ASN A 27 5.79 5.68 -6.29
CA ASN A 27 6.75 5.20 -5.31
C ASN A 27 6.32 3.87 -4.69
N TYR A 28 5.04 3.74 -4.36
CA TYR A 28 4.45 2.50 -3.86
C TYR A 28 4.71 1.36 -4.84
N THR A 29 4.33 1.53 -6.11
CA THR A 29 4.48 0.47 -7.12
C THR A 29 5.94 0.12 -7.37
N THR A 30 6.84 1.11 -7.36
CA THR A 30 8.28 0.90 -7.49
C THR A 30 8.82 0.08 -6.32
N ASN A 31 8.59 0.52 -5.08
CA ASN A 31 9.13 -0.14 -3.89
C ASN A 31 8.53 -1.54 -3.69
N TYR A 32 7.22 -1.70 -3.94
CA TYR A 32 6.56 -3.00 -3.94
C TYR A 32 7.24 -3.97 -4.92
N THR A 33 7.45 -3.52 -6.16
CA THR A 33 8.07 -4.34 -7.21
C THR A 33 9.51 -4.72 -6.83
N THR A 34 10.30 -3.75 -6.34
CA THR A 34 11.68 -3.98 -5.90
C THR A 34 11.78 -5.05 -4.82
N GLN A 35 10.85 -5.03 -3.85
CA GLN A 35 10.87 -5.98 -2.74
C GLN A 35 10.40 -7.38 -3.13
N LEU A 36 9.37 -7.50 -3.97
CA LEU A 36 8.79 -8.82 -4.30
C LEU A 36 9.43 -9.51 -5.52
N LYS A 37 10.03 -8.77 -6.46
CA LYS A 37 10.61 -9.37 -7.69
C LYS A 37 11.60 -10.51 -7.39
N PRO A 38 12.55 -10.40 -6.45
CA PRO A 38 13.50 -11.48 -6.18
C PRO A 38 12.82 -12.80 -5.78
N MET A 39 11.73 -12.74 -5.01
CA MET A 39 10.98 -13.92 -4.60
C MET A 39 10.27 -14.58 -5.80
N VAL A 40 9.69 -13.77 -6.68
CA VAL A 40 9.03 -14.28 -7.90
C VAL A 40 10.05 -14.91 -8.85
N VAL A 41 11.22 -14.28 -9.02
CA VAL A 41 12.34 -14.85 -9.81
C VAL A 41 12.76 -16.21 -9.25
N GLN A 42 12.92 -16.32 -7.93
CA GLN A 42 13.27 -17.58 -7.28
C GLN A 42 12.20 -18.66 -7.53
N GLN A 43 10.91 -18.31 -7.41
CA GLN A 43 9.82 -19.24 -7.67
C GLN A 43 9.74 -19.69 -9.13
N LEU A 44 9.89 -18.76 -10.08
CA LEU A 44 9.89 -19.09 -11.51
C LEU A 44 11.06 -20.00 -11.88
N ASN A 45 12.27 -19.73 -11.38
CA ASN A 45 13.42 -20.60 -11.61
C ASN A 45 13.21 -22.02 -11.05
N ALA A 46 12.54 -22.14 -9.90
CA ALA A 46 12.25 -23.45 -9.30
C ALA A 46 11.14 -24.20 -10.05
N ALA A 47 10.12 -23.49 -10.55
CA ALA A 47 8.96 -24.09 -11.20
C ALA A 47 9.16 -24.35 -12.70
N ARG A 48 9.99 -23.54 -13.37
CA ARG A 48 10.24 -23.55 -14.82
C ARG A 48 11.75 -23.44 -15.12
N PRO A 49 12.55 -24.45 -14.74
CA PRO A 49 14.01 -24.42 -14.92
C PRO A 49 14.45 -24.37 -16.39
N GLU A 50 13.55 -24.63 -17.34
CA GLU A 50 13.78 -24.53 -18.78
C GLU A 50 13.82 -23.07 -19.29
N MET A 51 13.31 -22.11 -18.52
CA MET A 51 13.31 -20.71 -18.91
C MET A 51 14.72 -20.11 -18.88
N THR A 52 14.99 -19.18 -19.79
CA THR A 52 16.24 -18.41 -19.74
C THR A 52 16.17 -17.37 -18.63
N ALA A 53 17.33 -16.97 -18.08
CA ALA A 53 17.39 -15.93 -17.06
C ALA A 53 16.71 -14.62 -17.49
N THR A 54 16.86 -14.22 -18.76
CA THR A 54 16.19 -13.04 -19.32
C THR A 54 14.66 -13.21 -19.37
N ALA A 55 14.17 -14.40 -19.74
CA ALA A 55 12.73 -14.68 -19.75
C ALA A 55 12.15 -14.66 -18.33
N VAL A 56 12.84 -15.26 -17.36
CA VAL A 56 12.45 -15.24 -15.94
C VAL A 56 12.39 -13.82 -15.40
N GLU A 57 13.42 -13.00 -15.65
CA GLU A 57 13.43 -11.60 -15.21
C GLU A 57 12.29 -10.80 -15.84
N SER A 58 12.03 -10.98 -17.14
CA SER A 58 10.95 -10.28 -17.84
C SER A 58 9.57 -10.69 -17.31
N GLU A 59 9.33 -11.99 -17.13
CA GLU A 59 8.05 -12.51 -16.64
C GLU A 59 7.82 -12.12 -15.17
N ALA A 60 8.85 -12.24 -14.32
CA ALA A 60 8.79 -11.78 -12.95
C ALA A 60 8.44 -10.29 -12.90
N ASN A 61 9.18 -9.44 -13.61
CA ASN A 61 8.96 -8.00 -13.61
C ASN A 61 7.54 -7.62 -14.05
N ALA A 62 7.04 -8.21 -15.15
CA ALA A 62 5.68 -7.98 -15.62
C ALA A 62 4.63 -8.39 -14.57
N TYR A 63 4.81 -9.57 -13.95
CA TYR A 63 3.92 -10.08 -12.93
C TYR A 63 3.88 -9.17 -11.69
N VAL A 64 5.02 -8.79 -11.12
CA VAL A 64 5.03 -7.96 -9.90
C VAL A 64 4.57 -6.53 -10.16
N MET A 65 4.89 -5.93 -11.30
CA MET A 65 4.38 -4.60 -11.65
C MET A 65 2.84 -4.60 -11.75
N ARG A 66 2.27 -5.66 -12.34
CA ARG A 66 0.82 -5.83 -12.40
C ARG A 66 0.24 -6.01 -11.00
N MET A 67 0.83 -6.90 -10.20
CA MET A 67 0.39 -7.14 -8.82
C MET A 67 0.44 -5.86 -7.99
N ALA A 68 1.53 -5.08 -8.07
CA ALA A 68 1.67 -3.82 -7.36
C ALA A 68 0.54 -2.84 -7.70
N SER A 69 0.22 -2.71 -8.99
CA SER A 69 -0.85 -1.84 -9.48
C SER A 69 -2.23 -2.32 -9.00
N CYS A 70 -2.49 -3.63 -9.09
CA CYS A 70 -3.76 -4.21 -8.63
C CYS A 70 -3.95 -4.04 -7.12
N GLN A 71 -2.91 -4.28 -6.33
CA GLN A 71 -2.91 -4.08 -4.88
C GLN A 71 -3.14 -2.62 -4.52
N LEU A 72 -2.42 -1.69 -5.17
CA LEU A 72 -2.60 -0.26 -4.95
C LEU A 72 -4.06 0.16 -5.19
N ASN A 73 -4.65 -0.26 -6.31
CA ASN A 73 -6.04 0.06 -6.63
C ASN A 73 -7.02 -0.49 -5.59
N ALA A 74 -6.85 -1.74 -5.15
CA ALA A 74 -7.69 -2.33 -4.12
C ALA A 74 -7.55 -1.63 -2.76
N LEU A 75 -6.33 -1.18 -2.41
CA LEU A 75 -6.08 -0.44 -1.17
C LEU A 75 -6.68 0.97 -1.19
N LYS A 76 -6.82 1.61 -2.35
CA LYS A 76 -7.48 2.93 -2.46
C LYS A 76 -8.95 2.90 -2.04
N ASP A 77 -9.59 1.74 -2.12
CA ASP A 77 -10.98 1.54 -1.69
C ASP A 77 -11.11 1.39 -0.16
N PHE A 78 -9.99 1.27 0.57
CA PHE A 78 -10.03 1.23 2.03
C PHE A 78 -10.40 2.60 2.60
N PRO A 79 -11.01 2.64 3.81
CA PRO A 79 -11.10 3.87 4.58
C PRO A 79 -9.72 4.52 4.74
N GLU A 80 -9.68 5.85 4.65
CA GLU A 80 -8.45 6.66 4.64
C GLU A 80 -7.43 6.26 5.71
N VAL A 81 -7.88 6.03 6.94
CA VAL A 81 -7.02 5.61 8.06
C VAL A 81 -6.23 4.33 7.79
N TYR A 82 -6.80 3.38 7.06
CA TYR A 82 -6.17 2.10 6.72
C TYR A 82 -5.43 2.19 5.40
N ARG A 83 -6.00 2.87 4.41
CA ARG A 83 -5.40 3.15 3.10
C ARG A 83 -4.03 3.79 3.26
N ASP A 84 -3.94 4.87 4.03
CA ASP A 84 -2.70 5.63 4.19
C ASP A 84 -1.64 4.81 4.93
N LYS A 85 -2.05 4.01 5.93
CA LYS A 85 -1.17 3.07 6.65
C LYS A 85 -0.65 1.94 5.76
N ALA A 86 -1.38 1.58 4.71
CA ALA A 86 -0.99 0.54 3.77
C ALA A 86 -0.07 1.08 2.66
N ILE A 87 -0.33 2.30 2.18
CA ILE A 87 0.32 2.86 0.99
C ILE A 87 1.52 3.74 1.34
N LEU A 88 1.36 4.72 2.22
CA LEU A 88 2.39 5.74 2.45
C LEU A 88 3.72 5.17 2.99
N PRO A 89 3.74 4.19 3.93
CA PRO A 89 5.00 3.60 4.37
C PRO A 89 5.74 2.90 3.24
N VAL A 90 5.05 2.12 2.41
CA VAL A 90 5.67 1.41 1.27
C VAL A 90 6.12 2.41 0.21
N ALA A 91 5.34 3.47 -0.06
CA ALA A 91 5.78 4.59 -0.90
C ALA A 91 7.05 5.26 -0.34
N GLY A 92 7.18 5.37 0.98
CA GLY A 92 8.39 5.83 1.67
C GLY A 92 9.55 4.82 1.73
N GLY A 93 9.39 3.62 1.16
CA GLY A 93 10.43 2.58 1.12
C GLY A 93 10.45 1.64 2.31
N ALA A 94 9.41 1.65 3.16
CA ALA A 94 9.27 0.69 4.24
C ALA A 94 9.07 -0.74 3.70
N ASP A 95 9.42 -1.72 4.53
CA ASP A 95 9.21 -3.13 4.23
C ASP A 95 7.71 -3.44 4.07
N LEU A 96 7.36 -4.09 2.96
CA LEU A 96 5.99 -4.40 2.58
C LEU A 96 5.36 -5.37 3.58
N ALA A 97 6.06 -6.44 3.95
CA ALA A 97 5.53 -7.46 4.85
C ALA A 97 5.28 -6.88 6.25
N GLN A 98 6.20 -6.07 6.76
CA GLN A 98 6.05 -5.36 8.02
C GLN A 98 4.91 -4.35 7.96
N THR A 99 4.77 -3.61 6.85
CA THR A 99 3.66 -2.67 6.67
C THR A 99 2.31 -3.39 6.68
N THR A 100 2.19 -4.53 5.99
CA THR A 100 0.99 -5.37 6.03
C THR A 100 0.70 -5.90 7.44
N GLN A 101 1.73 -6.37 8.17
CA GLN A 101 1.56 -6.81 9.56
C GLN A 101 1.07 -5.69 10.47
N ASN A 102 1.64 -4.49 10.34
CA ASN A 102 1.25 -3.31 11.12
C ASN A 102 -0.19 -2.89 10.81
N LEU A 103 -0.60 -2.96 9.54
CA LEU A 103 -1.98 -2.71 9.13
C LEU A 103 -2.94 -3.72 9.77
N ASN A 104 -2.64 -5.01 9.68
CA ASN A 104 -3.45 -6.07 10.27
C ASN A 104 -3.59 -5.91 11.79
N GLN A 105 -2.50 -5.55 12.47
CA GLN A 105 -2.53 -5.28 13.91
C GLN A 105 -3.39 -4.06 14.24
N THR A 106 -3.34 -3.01 13.41
CA THR A 106 -4.18 -1.81 13.58
C THR A 106 -5.66 -2.17 13.42
N ILE A 107 -6.02 -2.92 12.36
CA ILE A 107 -7.39 -3.38 12.13
C ILE A 107 -7.88 -4.22 13.31
N LEU A 108 -7.05 -5.14 13.83
CA LEU A 108 -7.40 -5.95 15.00
C LEU A 108 -7.64 -5.09 16.25
N GLN A 109 -6.77 -4.11 16.52
CA GLN A 109 -6.92 -3.20 17.65
C GLN A 109 -8.19 -2.34 17.53
N ASP A 110 -8.52 -1.88 16.33
CA ASP A 110 -9.73 -1.09 16.10
C ASP A 110 -11.00 -1.95 16.18
N ILE A 111 -10.91 -3.27 15.92
CA ILE A 111 -11.97 -4.23 16.24
C ILE A 111 -12.13 -4.39 17.75
N GLU A 112 -11.04 -4.59 18.48
CA GLU A 112 -11.07 -4.75 19.94
C GLU A 112 -11.54 -3.49 20.67
N ALA A 113 -11.34 -2.32 20.07
CA ALA A 113 -11.78 -1.03 20.59
C ALA A 113 -13.17 -0.60 20.10
N ASP A 114 -13.93 -1.49 19.43
CA ASP A 114 -15.26 -1.23 18.86
C ASP A 114 -15.33 -0.05 17.86
N LYS A 115 -14.19 0.33 17.26
CA LYS A 115 -14.11 1.36 16.20
C LYS A 115 -14.38 0.79 14.81
N LEU A 116 -14.19 -0.51 14.64
CA LEU A 116 -14.44 -1.25 13.40
C LEU A 116 -15.11 -2.59 13.75
N THR A 117 -16.27 -2.88 13.17
CA THR A 117 -16.88 -4.21 13.40
C THR A 117 -16.15 -5.30 12.61
N LYS A 118 -16.18 -6.54 13.11
CA LYS A 118 -15.62 -7.71 12.40
C LYS A 118 -16.21 -7.86 10.99
N ASP A 119 -17.50 -7.60 10.82
CA ASP A 119 -18.16 -7.68 9.51
C ASP A 119 -17.69 -6.59 8.54
N GLN A 120 -17.46 -5.37 9.03
CA GLN A 120 -16.87 -4.30 8.22
C GLN A 120 -15.45 -4.65 7.80
N ALA A 121 -14.62 -5.11 8.75
CA ALA A 121 -13.24 -5.54 8.46
C ALA A 121 -13.21 -6.68 7.43
N THR A 122 -14.08 -7.67 7.60
CA THR A 122 -14.18 -8.82 6.69
C THR A 122 -14.60 -8.38 5.29
N ARG A 123 -15.65 -7.56 5.16
CA ARG A 123 -16.09 -7.04 3.86
C ARG A 123 -14.98 -6.25 3.17
N MET A 124 -14.33 -5.35 3.90
CA MET A 124 -13.21 -4.56 3.37
C MET A 124 -12.09 -5.44 2.81
N ILE A 125 -11.63 -6.43 3.58
CA ILE A 125 -10.53 -7.31 3.18
C ILE A 125 -10.94 -8.21 2.00
N VAL A 126 -12.13 -8.82 2.06
CA VAL A 126 -12.62 -9.72 1.00
C VAL A 126 -12.81 -8.96 -0.31
N THR A 127 -13.44 -7.78 -0.28
CA THR A 127 -13.64 -6.96 -1.49
C THR A 127 -12.31 -6.54 -2.11
N ALA A 128 -11.30 -6.16 -1.31
CA ALA A 128 -9.98 -5.88 -1.86
C ALA A 128 -9.31 -7.12 -2.46
N GLN A 129 -9.39 -8.28 -1.82
CA GLN A 129 -8.85 -9.52 -2.35
C GLN A 129 -9.51 -9.92 -3.67
N GLU A 130 -10.83 -9.79 -3.76
CA GLU A 130 -11.59 -10.02 -4.99
C GLU A 130 -11.19 -9.03 -6.10
N SER A 131 -11.04 -7.75 -5.77
CA SER A 131 -10.59 -6.71 -6.71
C SER A 131 -9.19 -7.02 -7.26
N VAL A 132 -8.25 -7.42 -6.40
CA VAL A 132 -6.91 -7.86 -6.83
C VAL A 132 -7.01 -9.08 -7.73
N GLN A 133 -7.81 -10.09 -7.35
CA GLN A 133 -7.94 -11.31 -8.13
C GLN A 133 -8.51 -11.03 -9.53
N ILE A 134 -9.55 -10.21 -9.63
CA ILE A 134 -10.10 -9.79 -10.93
C ILE A 134 -9.03 -9.04 -11.73
N CYS A 135 -8.37 -8.06 -11.12
CA CYS A 135 -7.34 -7.27 -11.77
C CYS A 135 -6.16 -8.11 -12.26
N MET A 136 -5.75 -9.16 -11.54
CA MET A 136 -4.66 -10.05 -11.98
C MET A 136 -5.03 -10.96 -13.15
N ASN A 137 -6.32 -11.28 -13.33
CA ASN A 137 -6.81 -12.17 -14.39
C ASN A 137 -7.35 -11.45 -15.63
N SER A 138 -7.37 -10.11 -15.63
CA SER A 138 -7.93 -9.29 -16.72
C SER A 138 -7.00 -9.09 -17.91
#